data_AF-A0A0J6CIF3-F1
#
_entry.id   AF-A0A0J6CIF3-F1
#
_cell.length_a   1.000
_cell.length_b   1.000
_cell.length_c   1.000
_cell.angle_alpha   90.00
_cell.angle_beta   90.00
_cell.angle_gamma   90.00
#
_symmetry.space_group_name_H-M   'P 1'
#
loop_
_entity.id
_entity.type
_entity.pdbx_description
1 polymer ?
#
loop_
_entity_poly.entity_id
_entity_poly.type
_entity_poly.pdbx_seq_one_letter_code
_entity_poly.pdbx_strand_id
1 'polypeptide(L)' 'MLGQIASFMEELHLSYREVFEVIPYRNLIIMQKDKLHEAHGELVKKISGKELATKRRKK' A
#
# COMPACT_ATOMS: atom_id res chain seq x y z
N MET A 1 5.08 6.23 20.39
CA MET A 1 4.47 7.51 19.95
C MET A 1 5.38 8.28 18.99
N LEU A 2 6.62 8.64 19.33
CA LEU A 2 7.53 9.37 18.41
C LEU A 2 7.73 8.71 17.04
N GLY A 3 7.92 7.39 16.99
CA GLY A 3 8.05 6.67 15.71
C GLY A 3 6.79 6.78 14.83
N GLN A 4 5.60 6.78 15.43
CA GLN A 4 4.35 6.95 14.68
C GLN A 4 4.17 8.37 14.18
N ILE A 5 4.59 9.37 14.96
CA ILE A 5 4.59 10.77 14.53
C ILE A 5 5.48 10.94 13.30
N ALA A 6 6.69 10.38 13.32
CA ALA A 6 7.60 10.42 12.18
C ALA A 6 6.99 9.73 10.95
N SER A 7 6.40 8.54 11.10
CA SER A 7 5.72 7.84 10.01
C SER A 7 4.57 8.65 9.41
N PHE A 8 3.74 9.32 10.22
CA PHE A 8 2.67 10.17 9.69
C PHE A 8 3.22 11.40 8.97
N MET A 9 4.30 12.01 9.46
CA MET A 9 4.93 13.14 8.78
C MET A 9 5.51 12.74 7.42
N GLU A 10 6.16 11.57 7.33
CA GLU A 10 6.74 11.07 6.07
C GLU A 10 5.67 10.56 5.09
N GLU A 11 4.70 9.79 5.57
CA GLU A 11 3.70 9.14 4.71
C GLU A 11 2.56 10.06 4.31
N LEU A 12 2.12 10.96 5.19
CA LEU A 12 1.02 11.89 4.92
C LEU A 12 1.51 13.30 4.55
N HIS A 13 2.82 13.52 4.55
CA HIS A 13 3.45 14.83 4.27
C HIS A 13 2.91 15.96 5.17
N LEU A 14 2.62 15.62 6.43
CA LEU A 14 2.10 16.54 7.43
C LEU A 14 3.25 17.13 8.27
N SER A 15 3.05 18.34 8.77
CA SER A 15 3.96 18.95 9.74
C SER A 15 3.80 18.33 11.14
N TYR A 16 4.84 18.45 11.97
CA TYR A 16 4.80 17.98 13.36
C TYR A 16 3.59 18.54 14.13
N ARG A 17 3.30 19.83 13.91
CA ARG A 17 2.17 20.52 14.54
C ARG A 17 0.84 19.89 14.15
N GLU A 18 0.66 19.56 12.87
CA GLU A 18 -0.57 18.93 12.38
C GLU A 18 -0.77 17.55 12.98
N VAL A 19 0.30 16.75 13.07
CA VAL A 19 0.25 15.38 13.59
C VAL A 19 0.06 15.34 15.11
N PHE A 20 0.66 16.27 15.85
CA PHE A 20 0.68 16.24 17.32
C PHE A 20 -0.43 17.09 17.97
N GLU A 21 -0.74 18.25 17.40
CA GLU A 21 -1.59 19.26 18.06
C GLU A 21 -2.95 19.47 17.39
N VAL A 22 -3.04 19.27 16.07
CA VAL A 22 -4.23 19.68 15.30
C VAL A 22 -5.14 18.50 14.96
N ILE A 23 -4.57 17.43 14.39
CA ILE A 23 -5.34 16.32 13.85
C ILE A 23 -5.44 15.21 14.89
N PRO A 24 -6.66 14.79 15.29
CA PRO A 24 -6.82 13.68 16.20
C PRO A 24 -6.20 12.39 15.65
N TYR A 25 -5.53 11.64 16.51
CA TYR A 25 -4.84 10.38 16.16
C TYR A 25 -5.72 9.38 15.40
N ARG A 26 -7.03 9.30 15.73
CA ARG A 26 -7.98 8.44 15.01
C ARG A 26 -8.07 8.78 13.53
N ASN A 27 -8.04 10.07 13.19
CA ASN A 27 -8.15 10.52 11.81
C ASN A 27 -6.85 10.23 11.06
N LEU A 28 -5.69 10.41 11.71
CA LEU A 28 -4.39 10.05 11.13
C LEU A 28 -4.31 8.57 10.73
N ILE A 29 -4.84 7.66 11.55
CA ILE A 29 -4.90 6.22 11.20
C ILE A 29 -5.78 5.98 9.97
N ILE A 30 -6.93 6.65 9.87
CA ILE A 30 -7.84 6.48 8.75
C ILE A 30 -7.19 7.04 7.47
N MET A 31 -6.57 8.22 7.55
CA MET A 31 -5.85 8.83 6.44
C MET A 31 -4.68 7.96 5.96
N GLN A 32 -3.93 7.35 6.89
CA GLN A 32 -2.85 6.42 6.55
C GLN A 32 -3.36 5.20 5.78
N LYS A 33 -4.55 4.68 6.13
CA LYS A 33 -5.18 3.55 5.45
C LYS A 33 -5.85 3.91 4.11
N ASP A 34 -6.24 5.16 3.94
CA ASP A 34 -6.88 5.65 2.71
C ASP A 34 -5.87 5.93 1.59
N LYS A 35 -4.58 6.06 1.93
CA LYS A 35 -3.52 6.24 0.94
C LYS A 35 -3.45 5.02 0.00
N LEU A 36 -3.48 5.28 -1.31
CA LEU A 36 -3.19 4.27 -2.32
C LEU A 36 -1.80 3.66 -2.06
N HIS A 37 -1.77 2.36 -1.77
CA HIS A 37 -0.54 1.62 -1.65
C HIS A 37 -0.20 0.94 -2.98
N GLU A 38 1.08 0.88 -3.34
CA GLU A 38 1.49 0.06 -4.47
C GLU A 38 1.30 -1.42 -4.11
N ALA A 39 0.73 -2.20 -5.03
CA ALA A 39 0.60 -3.63 -4.88
C ALA A 39 1.96 -4.29 -5.17
N HIS A 40 2.67 -4.72 -4.12
CA HIS A 40 3.91 -5.47 -4.25
C HIS A 40 3.62 -6.97 -4.21
N GLY A 41 4.19 -7.75 -5.13
CA GLY A 41 4.01 -9.21 -5.17
C GLY A 41 4.32 -9.82 -6.54
N GLU A 42 4.25 -11.16 -6.61
CA GLU A 42 4.40 -11.86 -7.88
C GLU A 42 3.13 -11.72 -8.73
N LEU A 43 3.31 -11.34 -10.01
CA LEU A 43 2.20 -11.24 -10.95
C LEU A 43 1.68 -12.64 -11.28
N VAL A 44 0.63 -13.08 -10.58
CA VAL A 44 -0.04 -14.35 -10.86
C VAL A 44 -0.80 -14.25 -12.19
N LYS A 45 -0.17 -14.67 -13.28
CA LYS A 45 -0.83 -14.84 -14.58
C LYS A 45 -1.66 -16.13 -14.56
N LYS A 46 -2.98 -16.00 -14.37
CA LYS A 46 -3.90 -17.12 -14.56
C LYS A 46 -3.97 -17.46 -16.05
N ILE A 47 -3.30 -18.55 -16.44
CA ILE A 47 -3.34 -19.12 -17.79
C ILE A 47 -4.40 -20.21 -17.83
N SER A 48 -5.17 -20.25 -18.92
CA SER A 48 -6.17 -21.31 -19.13
C SER A 48 -5.51 -22.65 -19.43
N GLY A 49 -6.13 -23.76 -19.03
CA GLY A 49 -5.65 -25.12 -19.36
C GLY A 49 -5.49 -25.36 -20.87
N LYS A 50 -6.32 -24.69 -21.69
CA LYS A 50 -6.20 -24.71 -23.16
C LYS A 50 -4.89 -24.07 -23.63
N GLU A 51 -4.51 -22.92 -23.07
CA GLU A 51 -3.28 -22.19 -23.42
C GLU A 51 -2.01 -22.94 -22.97
N LEU A 52 -2.12 -23.65 -21.84
CA LEU A 52 -1.07 -24.53 -21.31
C LEU A 52 -0.79 -25.71 -22.25
N ALA A 53 -1.84 -26.31 -22.81
CA ALA A 53 -1.73 -27.42 -23.76
C ALA A 53 -1.10 -26.99 -25.10
N THR A 54 -1.46 -25.81 -25.62
CA THR A 54 -0.87 -25.27 -26.87
C THR A 54 0.61 -24.93 -26.71
N LYS A 55 1.04 -24.44 -25.54
CA LYS A 55 2.47 -24.21 -25.25
C LYS A 55 3.28 -25.51 -25.24
N ARG A 56 2.73 -26.60 -24.68
CA ARG A 56 3.42 -27.92 -24.64
C ARG A 56 3.62 -28.52 -26.02
N ARG A 57 2.71 -28.29 -26.97
CA ARG A 57 2.82 -28.81 -28.35
C ARG A 57 3.85 -28.08 -29.22
N LYS A 58 4.31 -26.90 -28.80
CA LYS A 58 5.28 -26.09 -29.56
C LYS A 58 6.75 -26.31 -29.12
N LYS A 59 7.00 -27.18 -28.14
CA LYS A 59 8.33 -27.55 -27.66
C LYS A 59 8.67 -28.95 -28.15
#